data_AF-A0A0F3MHP0-F1
#
_entry.id   AF-A0A0F3MHP0-F1
#
_cell.length_a   1.000
_cell.length_b   1.000
_cell.length_c   1.000
_cell.angle_alpha   90.00
_cell.angle_beta   90.00
_cell.angle_gamma   90.00
#
_symmetry.space_group_name_H-M   'P 1'
#
loop_
_entity.id
_entity.type
_entity.pdbx_description
1 polymer ?
#
loop_
_entity_poly.entity_id
_entity_poly.type
_entity_poly.pdbx_seq_one_letter_code
_entity_poly.pdbx_strand_id
1 'polypeptide(L)' 'MHAKNTSSFDINYLTNESNTKEYTVNELSLYIKSAIEHQFGIVKVRGEVSGLKIAASGHSYFSLKDDKAILNAFVGKKL' A
#
# COMPACT_ATOMS: atom_id res chain seq x y z
N MET A 1 -59.14 14.79 5.92
CA MET A 1 -58.46 14.21 4.74
C MET A 1 -56.98 14.08 5.08
N HIS A 2 -56.51 12.85 5.33
CA HIS A 2 -55.11 12.54 5.59
C HIS A 2 -54.33 12.65 4.28
N ALA A 3 -53.37 13.58 4.19
CA ALA A 3 -52.46 13.65 3.06
C ALA A 3 -51.49 12.47 3.10
N LYS A 4 -51.38 11.79 1.96
CA LYS A 4 -50.60 10.57 1.76
C LYS A 4 -49.10 10.86 1.74
N ASN A 5 -48.36 9.99 2.39
CA ASN A 5 -46.91 9.82 2.31
C ASN A 5 -46.49 9.38 0.88
N THR A 6 -45.20 9.50 0.59
CA THR A 6 -44.42 8.91 -0.53
C THR A 6 -43.96 9.89 -1.64
N SER A 7 -42.87 10.60 -1.38
CA SER A 7 -41.81 10.78 -2.39
C SER A 7 -40.47 10.48 -1.71
N SER A 8 -40.23 9.18 -1.55
CA SER A 8 -38.95 8.58 -1.21
C SER A 8 -37.95 8.86 -2.33
N PHE A 9 -37.43 10.09 -2.38
CA PHE A 9 -36.28 10.44 -3.22
C PHE A 9 -35.03 10.41 -2.33
N ASP A 10 -34.30 9.31 -2.51
CA ASP A 10 -32.88 9.10 -2.26
C ASP A 10 -32.39 9.01 -0.81
N ILE A 11 -32.95 8.07 -0.05
CA ILE A 11 -32.26 7.47 1.11
C ILE A 11 -30.94 6.77 0.73
N ASN A 12 -30.69 6.54 -0.56
CA ASN A 12 -29.47 5.92 -1.07
C ASN A 12 -28.26 6.89 -1.15
N TYR A 13 -28.41 8.18 -0.86
CA TYR A 13 -27.27 9.09 -0.65
C TYR A 13 -26.77 9.09 0.81
N LEU A 14 -27.59 8.56 1.74
CA LEU A 14 -27.25 8.40 3.15
C LEU A 14 -26.60 7.05 3.46
N THR A 15 -26.70 6.08 2.55
CA THR A 15 -25.75 4.97 2.51
C THR A 15 -24.44 5.52 2.00
N ASN A 16 -23.70 6.11 2.94
CA ASN A 16 -22.28 6.28 2.88
C ASN A 16 -21.72 4.92 2.41
N GLU A 17 -21.56 4.74 1.10
CA GLU A 17 -20.69 3.71 0.53
C GLU A 17 -19.30 4.13 0.95
N SER A 18 -19.03 3.83 2.21
CA SER A 18 -17.79 4.09 2.87
C SER A 18 -16.74 3.43 1.98
N ASN A 19 -15.84 4.25 1.43
CA ASN A 19 -14.61 3.81 0.74
C ASN A 19 -13.64 3.09 1.72
N THR A 20 -14.21 2.37 2.68
CA THR A 20 -13.59 1.56 3.72
C THR A 20 -13.95 0.12 3.44
N LYS A 21 -13.76 -0.34 2.19
CA LYS A 21 -13.66 -1.76 1.95
C LYS A 21 -12.51 -2.27 2.83
N GLU A 22 -12.82 -3.19 3.74
CA GLU A 22 -11.80 -3.86 4.51
C GLU A 22 -11.05 -4.82 3.59
N TYR A 23 -9.73 -4.73 3.59
CA TYR A 23 -8.86 -5.62 2.84
C TYR A 23 -8.14 -6.53 3.81
N THR A 24 -8.07 -7.81 3.48
CA THR A 24 -7.07 -8.67 4.10
C THR A 24 -5.67 -8.15 3.77
N VAL A 25 -4.69 -8.47 4.63
CA VAL A 25 -3.28 -8.09 4.41
C VAL A 25 -2.78 -8.55 3.04
N ASN A 26 -3.18 -9.75 2.61
CA ASN A 26 -2.81 -10.29 1.31
C ASN A 26 -3.41 -9.50 0.15
N GLU A 27 -4.70 -9.17 0.21
CA GLU A 27 -5.35 -8.36 -0.83
C GLU A 27 -4.67 -6.99 -0.96
N LEU A 28 -4.51 -6.29 0.16
CA LEU A 28 -3.88 -4.96 0.14
C LEU A 28 -2.44 -5.04 -0.39
N SER A 29 -1.68 -6.07 0.00
CA SER A 29 -0.31 -6.28 -0.48
C SER A 29 -0.26 -6.51 -1.99
N LEU A 30 -1.19 -7.30 -2.54
CA LEU A 30 -1.28 -7.53 -3.98
C LEU A 30 -1.67 -6.26 -4.75
N TYR A 31 -2.61 -5.48 -4.22
CA TYR A 31 -3.01 -4.20 -4.82
C TYR A 31 -1.84 -3.20 -4.83
N ILE A 32 -1.14 -3.03 -3.71
CA ILE A 32 0.02 -2.14 -3.61
C ILE A 32 1.13 -2.59 -4.58
N LYS A 33 1.42 -3.90 -4.61
CA LYS A 33 2.42 -4.46 -5.54
C LYS A 33 2.06 -4.15 -6.99
N SER A 34 0.82 -4.43 -7.39
CA SER A 34 0.36 -4.18 -8.76
C SER A 34 0.40 -2.70 -9.12
N ALA A 35 -0.02 -1.81 -8.21
CA ALA A 35 0.05 -0.37 -8.44
C ALA A 35 1.49 0.12 -8.64
N ILE A 36 2.42 -0.35 -7.82
CA ILE A 36 3.85 0.00 -7.92
C ILE A 36 4.45 -0.53 -9.23
N GLU A 37 4.24 -1.82 -9.55
CA GLU A 37 4.79 -2.45 -10.76
C GLU A 37 4.21 -1.86 -12.05
N HIS A 38 2.95 -1.42 -12.05
CA HIS A 38 2.35 -0.74 -13.19
C HIS A 38 2.88 0.69 -13.36
N GLN A 39 3.11 1.40 -12.25
CA GLN A 39 3.55 2.79 -12.27
C GLN A 39 5.06 2.94 -12.53
N PHE A 40 5.86 1.96 -12.09
CA PHE A 40 7.31 2.00 -12.14
C PHE A 40 7.89 0.73 -12.77
N GLY A 41 8.72 0.91 -13.80
CA GLY A 41 9.60 -0.15 -14.30
C GLY A 41 10.87 -0.27 -13.44
N ILE A 42 12.02 -0.46 -14.10
CA ILE A 42 13.31 -0.44 -13.41
C ILE A 42 13.66 0.99 -13.00
N VAL A 43 13.81 1.23 -11.70
CA VAL A 43 14.20 2.52 -11.14
C VAL A 43 15.57 2.47 -10.47
N LYS A 44 16.26 3.61 -10.42
CA LYS A 44 17.48 3.78 -9.63
C LYS A 44 17.16 4.68 -8.45
N VAL A 45 17.57 4.25 -7.26
CA VAL A 45 17.38 4.99 -6.01
C VAL A 45 18.74 5.29 -5.40
N ARG A 46 18.92 6.52 -4.90
CA ARG A 46 20.12 6.93 -4.17
C ARG A 46 19.71 7.36 -2.77
N GLY A 47 20.45 6.89 -1.77
CA GLY A 47 20.31 7.28 -0.38
C GLY A 47 21.48 6.76 0.44
N GLU A 48 21.61 7.26 1.67
CA GLU A 48 22.56 6.73 2.64
C GLU A 48 22.07 5.36 3.14
N VAL A 49 22.99 4.39 3.22
CA VAL A 49 22.70 3.07 3.76
C VAL A 49 22.75 3.12 5.28
N SER A 50 21.70 2.64 5.94
CA SER A 50 21.63 2.53 7.40
C SER A 50 21.23 1.12 7.83
N GLY A 51 21.81 0.66 8.94
CA GLY A 51 21.37 -0.56 9.62
C GLY A 51 21.57 -1.86 8.82
N LEU A 52 22.62 -1.94 8.00
CA LEU A 52 22.96 -3.13 7.22
C LEU A 52 23.16 -4.36 8.12
N LYS A 53 22.40 -5.41 7.87
CA LYS A 53 22.50 -6.72 8.51
C LYS A 53 22.53 -7.81 7.45
N ILE A 54 23.48 -8.74 7.58
CA ILE A 54 23.60 -9.90 6.69
C ILE A 54 23.19 -11.15 7.48
N ALA A 55 22.14 -11.83 7.03
CA ALA A 55 21.68 -13.08 7.62
C ALA A 55 22.63 -14.23 7.27
N ALA A 56 22.60 -15.31 8.05
CA ALA A 56 23.40 -16.51 7.80
C ALA A 56 23.12 -17.16 6.41
N SER A 57 21.90 -16.99 5.88
CA SER A 57 21.54 -17.40 4.51
C SER A 57 22.23 -16.57 3.41
N GLY A 58 22.85 -15.45 3.78
CA GLY A 58 23.43 -14.47 2.87
C GLY A 58 22.48 -13.36 2.44
N HIS A 59 21.24 -13.32 2.95
CA HIS A 59 20.31 -12.22 2.67
C HIS A 59 20.74 -10.96 3.41
N SER A 60 20.74 -9.82 2.71
CA SER A 60 21.06 -8.52 3.31
C SER A 60 19.79 -7.72 3.56
N TYR A 61 19.71 -7.05 4.70
CA TYR A 61 18.64 -6.13 5.08
C TYR A 61 19.24 -4.78 5.44
N PHE A 62 18.69 -3.70 4.91
CA PHE A 62 19.15 -2.34 5.20
C PHE A 62 18.04 -1.34 4.88
N SER A 63 18.24 -0.07 5.23
CA SER A 63 17.39 1.02 4.74
C SER A 63 18.22 2.01 3.92
N LEU A 64 17.60 2.60 2.89
CA LEU A 64 18.10 3.78 2.18
C LEU A 64 17.42 5.02 2.73
N LYS A 65 18.19 6.08 2.99
CA LYS A 65 17.69 7.31 3.60
C LYS A 65 18.10 8.56 2.83
N ASP A 66 17.26 9.58 2.91
CA ASP A 66 17.61 10.98 2.67
C ASP A 66 17.06 11.84 3.81
N ASP A 67 17.12 13.16 3.67
CA ASP A 67 16.69 14.11 4.72
C ASP A 67 15.18 14.02 5.06
N LYS A 68 14.36 13.40 4.21
CA LYS A 68 12.90 13.41 4.31
C LYS A 68 12.24 12.03 4.28
N ALA A 69 12.96 10.99 3.87
CA ALA A 69 12.38 9.68 3.63
C ALA A 69 13.32 8.51 4.00
N ILE A 70 12.71 7.36 4.28
CA ILE A 70 13.38 6.09 4.56
C ILE A 70 12.70 5.00 3.74
N LEU A 71 13.50 4.19 3.04
CA LEU A 71 13.07 3.01 2.31
C LEU A 71 13.74 1.76 2.86
N ASN A 72 12.96 0.80 3.37
CA ASN A 72 13.49 -0.50 3.80
C ASN A 72 13.72 -1.40 2.59
N ALA A 73 14.86 -2.09 2.57
CA ALA A 73 15.30 -2.92 1.46
C ALA A 73 15.84 -4.27 1.95
N PHE A 74 15.66 -5.29 1.11
CA PHE A 74 16.36 -6.57 1.25
C PHE A 74 16.97 -6.97 -0.08
N VAL A 75 18.11 -7.65 -0.03
CA VAL A 75 18.76 -8.26 -1.19
C VAL A 75 18.91 -9.75 -0.91
N GLY A 76 18.19 -10.56 -1.69
CA GLY A 76 18.32 -12.01 -1.66
C GLY A 76 19.65 -12.45 -2.27
N LYS A 77 20.26 -13.47 -1.68
CA LYS A 77 21.42 -14.15 -2.27
C LYS A 77 20.86 -15.27 -3.16
N LYS A 78 21.13 -15.20 -4.45
CA LYS A 78 20.89 -16.34 -5.35
C LYS A 78 22.08 -17.29 -5.19
N LEU A 79 21.80 -18.54 -4.83
CA LEU A 79 22.78 -19.63 -4.80
C LEU A 79 23.17 -20.03 -6.22
#